data_AF-A0A098M7C2-F1
#
_entry.id   AF-A0A098M7C2-F1
#
_cell.length_a   1.000
_cell.length_b   1.000
_cell.length_c   1.000
_cell.angle_alpha   90.00
_cell.angle_beta   90.00
_cell.angle_gamma   90.00
#
_symmetry.space_group_name_H-M   'P 1'
#
loop_
_entity.id
_entity.type
_entity.pdbx_description
1 polymer ?
#
loop_
_entity_poly.entity_id
_entity_poly.type
_entity_poly.pdbx_seq_one_letter_code
_entity_poly.pdbx_strand_id
1 'polypeptide(L)'
;MTQGVPESGLRRNSIYYNLITSINHTIALLVSSSYDDVALFINRANKEIDERHFIETTYIELCREYLKTLTNYLEDNNLLSSNGQDLLKMKE
;
A
#
# COMPACT_ATOMS: atom_id res chain seq x y z
N MET A 1 -2.94 -12.54 -21.97
CA MET A 1 -2.44 -12.66 -20.58
C MET A 1 -3.14 -11.58 -19.78
N THR A 2 -3.97 -11.96 -18.82
CA THR A 2 -4.70 -10.99 -17.98
C THR A 2 -3.70 -10.21 -17.13
N GLN A 3 -3.47 -8.94 -17.49
CA GLN A 3 -2.80 -7.97 -16.64
C GLN A 3 -3.73 -7.66 -15.47
N GLY A 4 -3.50 -8.26 -14.30
CA GLY A 4 -4.38 -8.10 -13.15
C GLY A 4 -3.88 -8.84 -11.91
N VAL A 5 -4.57 -8.62 -10.78
CA VAL A 5 -4.32 -9.29 -9.49
C VAL A 5 -4.14 -10.80 -9.72
N PRO A 6 -3.10 -11.45 -9.15
CA PRO A 6 -2.92 -12.89 -9.28
C PRO A 6 -4.21 -13.61 -8.87
N GLU A 7 -4.66 -14.61 -9.64
CA GLU A 7 -5.93 -15.30 -9.37
C GLU A 7 -5.94 -15.97 -7.98
N SER A 8 -4.77 -16.44 -7.54
CA SER A 8 -4.56 -16.94 -6.18
C SER A 8 -4.68 -15.83 -5.11
N GLY A 9 -4.49 -14.57 -5.48
CA GLY A 9 -4.65 -13.37 -4.65
C GLY A 9 -6.08 -13.15 -4.15
N LEU A 10 -7.09 -13.62 -4.90
CA LEU A 10 -8.50 -13.48 -4.53
C LEU A 10 -8.94 -14.50 -3.46
N ARG A 11 -8.09 -15.47 -3.10
CA ARG A 11 -8.40 -16.49 -2.09
C ARG A 11 -8.10 -15.95 -0.69
N ARG A 12 -8.96 -16.31 0.28
CA ARG A 12 -8.81 -15.89 1.68
C ARG A 12 -7.49 -16.33 2.34
N ASN A 13 -6.92 -17.45 1.89
CA ASN A 13 -5.63 -17.97 2.36
C ASN A 13 -4.48 -17.65 1.41
N SER A 14 -4.61 -16.60 0.61
CA SER A 14 -3.56 -16.18 -0.30
C SER A 14 -2.39 -15.57 0.47
N ILE A 15 -1.18 -15.85 0.01
CA ILE A 15 0.01 -15.13 0.46
C ILE A 15 -0.12 -13.62 0.21
N TYR A 16 -0.92 -13.21 -0.79
CA TYR A 16 -1.13 -11.82 -1.16
C TYR A 16 -2.24 -11.14 -0.35
N TYR A 17 -2.96 -11.87 0.52
CA TYR A 17 -4.17 -11.36 1.18
C TYR A 17 -3.89 -10.08 1.98
N ASN A 18 -2.81 -10.04 2.77
CA ASN A 18 -2.47 -8.86 3.58
C ASN A 18 -2.08 -7.66 2.71
N LEU A 19 -1.33 -7.90 1.63
CA LEU A 19 -0.97 -6.85 0.68
C LEU A 19 -2.20 -6.27 -0.01
N ILE A 20 -3.03 -7.13 -0.62
CA ILE A 20 -4.28 -6.72 -1.28
C ILE A 20 -5.19 -5.97 -0.31
N THR A 21 -5.34 -6.48 0.91
CA THR A 21 -6.15 -5.83 1.94
C THR A 21 -5.61 -4.44 2.26
N SER A 22 -4.28 -4.30 2.43
CA SER A 22 -3.68 -3.00 2.74
C SER A 22 -3.86 -1.99 1.61
N ILE A 23 -3.67 -2.41 0.35
CA ILE A 23 -3.95 -1.56 -0.84
C ILE A 23 -5.42 -1.13 -0.89
N ASN A 24 -6.36 -2.04 -0.61
CA ASN A 24 -7.77 -1.68 -0.62
C ASN A 24 -8.12 -0.68 0.49
N HIS A 25 -7.48 -0.79 1.66
CA HIS A 25 -7.69 0.17 2.75
C HIS A 25 -7.14 1.56 2.40
N THR A 26 -5.97 1.67 1.74
CA THR A 26 -5.46 2.98 1.33
C THR A 26 -6.44 3.70 0.40
N ILE A 27 -7.09 2.98 -0.52
CA ILE A 27 -8.12 3.54 -1.41
C ILE A 27 -9.34 4.04 -0.61
N ALA A 28 -9.89 3.19 0.26
CA ALA A 28 -11.09 3.53 1.03
C ALA A 28 -10.85 4.73 1.96
N LEU A 29 -9.69 4.74 2.64
CA LEU A 29 -9.31 5.79 3.59
C LEU A 29 -8.96 7.11 2.90
N LEU A 30 -8.41 7.05 1.68
CA LEU A 30 -8.16 8.25 0.88
C LEU A 30 -9.47 8.95 0.51
N VAL A 31 -10.48 8.18 0.10
CA VAL A 31 -11.81 8.70 -0.24
C VAL A 31 -12.51 9.31 0.98
N SER A 32 -12.28 8.77 2.18
CA SER A 32 -12.81 9.32 3.43
C SER A 32 -11.97 10.43 4.05
N SER A 33 -10.89 10.87 3.37
CA SER A 33 -9.93 11.86 3.88
C SER A 33 -9.28 11.50 5.23
N SER A 34 -9.17 10.20 5.53
CA SER A 34 -8.53 9.67 6.73
C SER A 34 -7.01 9.51 6.51
N TYR A 35 -6.31 10.61 6.21
CA TYR A 35 -4.96 10.58 5.63
C TYR A 35 -3.87 9.94 6.52
N ASP A 36 -3.91 10.12 7.83
CA ASP A 36 -2.96 9.45 8.73
C ASP A 36 -3.15 7.92 8.72
N ASP A 37 -4.40 7.46 8.61
CA ASP A 37 -4.68 6.03 8.45
C ASP A 37 -4.24 5.52 7.07
N VAL A 38 -4.33 6.37 6.03
CA VAL A 38 -3.73 6.04 4.73
C VAL A 38 -2.22 5.80 4.89
N ALA A 39 -1.50 6.68 5.59
CA ALA A 39 -0.06 6.51 5.86
C ALA A 39 0.25 5.21 6.63
N LEU A 40 -0.57 4.85 7.62
CA LEU A 40 -0.46 3.57 8.34
C LEU A 40 -0.56 2.38 7.38
N PHE A 41 -1.54 2.38 6.48
CA PHE A 41 -1.74 1.28 5.54
C PHE A 41 -0.72 1.25 4.39
N ILE A 42 -0.17 2.40 3.98
CA ILE A 42 1.00 2.45 3.10
C ILE A 42 2.19 1.73 3.75
N ASN A 43 2.49 2.04 5.02
CA ASN A 43 3.58 1.39 5.74
C ASN A 43 3.38 -0.13 5.85
N ARG A 44 2.16 -0.57 6.19
CA ARG A 44 1.80 -2.00 6.22
C ARG A 44 1.98 -2.69 4.87
N ALA A 45 1.57 -2.04 3.78
CA ALA A 45 1.71 -2.59 2.44
C ALA A 45 3.19 -2.73 2.02
N ASN A 46 4.01 -1.71 2.30
CA ASN A 46 5.46 -1.77 2.06
C ASN A 46 6.10 -2.91 2.87
N LYS A 47 5.75 -3.04 4.15
CA LYS A 47 6.24 -4.11 5.01
C LYS A 47 5.91 -5.50 4.46
N GLU A 48 4.67 -5.72 4.00
CA GLU A 48 4.30 -7.00 3.39
C GLU A 48 5.09 -7.27 2.09
N ILE A 49 5.35 -6.25 1.27
CA ILE A 49 6.16 -6.39 0.05
C ILE A 49 7.61 -6.78 0.40
N ASP A 50 8.19 -6.14 1.41
CA ASP A 50 9.58 -6.32 1.80
C ASP A 50 9.82 -7.65 2.54
N GLU A 51 8.95 -8.02 3.48
CA GLU A 51 9.13 -9.21 4.33
C GLU A 51 8.74 -10.52 3.64
N ARG A 52 7.74 -10.51 2.76
CA ARG A 52 7.20 -11.76 2.18
C ARG A 52 7.97 -12.24 0.94
N HIS A 53 8.89 -11.43 0.41
CA HIS A 53 9.64 -11.73 -0.81
C HIS A 53 8.76 -12.35 -1.90
N PHE A 54 7.65 -11.68 -2.24
CA PHE A 54 6.74 -12.16 -3.27
C PHE A 54 7.51 -12.42 -4.58
N ILE A 55 7.05 -13.41 -5.34
CA ILE A 55 7.49 -13.55 -6.73
C ILE A 55 7.17 -12.22 -7.43
N GLU A 56 8.20 -11.60 -8.02
CA GLU A 56 8.03 -10.38 -8.77
C GLU A 56 7.07 -10.62 -9.94
N THR A 57 5.98 -9.86 -9.92
CA THR A 57 4.93 -9.88 -10.92
C THR A 57 4.54 -8.45 -11.19
N THR A 58 3.91 -8.20 -12.35
CA THR A 58 3.36 -6.89 -12.70
C THR A 58 2.46 -6.32 -11.61
N TYR A 59 1.76 -7.16 -10.84
CA TYR A 59 0.94 -6.70 -9.72
C TYR A 59 1.77 -6.07 -8.59
N ILE A 60 2.90 -6.69 -8.22
CA ILE A 60 3.77 -6.16 -7.16
C ILE A 60 4.45 -4.86 -7.62
N GLU A 61 4.88 -4.80 -8.87
CA GLU A 61 5.42 -3.56 -9.48
C GLU A 61 4.39 -2.42 -9.42
N LEU A 62 3.15 -2.68 -9.84
CA LEU A 62 2.06 -1.71 -9.78
C LEU A 62 1.72 -1.29 -8.34
N CYS A 63 1.79 -2.21 -7.37
CA CYS A 63 1.60 -1.85 -5.95
C CYS A 63 2.67 -0.87 -5.49
N ARG A 64 3.95 -1.10 -5.82
CA ARG A 64 5.04 -0.18 -5.44
C ARG A 64 4.86 1.20 -6.08
N GLU A 65 4.53 1.25 -7.36
CA GLU A 65 4.29 2.50 -8.08
C GLU A 65 3.09 3.27 -7.49
N TYR A 66 2.00 2.57 -7.20
CA TYR A 66 0.82 3.13 -6.55
C TYR A 66 1.14 3.69 -5.17
N LEU A 67 1.81 2.92 -4.31
CA LEU A 67 2.17 3.35 -2.96
C LEU A 67 3.09 4.57 -2.98
N LYS A 68 4.08 4.59 -3.89
CA LYS A 68 4.96 5.75 -4.08
C LYS A 68 4.19 6.99 -4.53
N THR A 69 3.33 6.84 -5.53
CA THR A 69 2.50 7.94 -6.04
C THR A 69 1.59 8.49 -4.94
N LEU A 70 1.01 7.61 -4.13
CA LEU A 70 0.15 8.00 -3.02
C LEU A 70 0.93 8.72 -1.91
N THR A 71 2.10 8.22 -1.52
CA THR A 71 2.99 8.91 -0.57
C THR A 71 3.29 10.33 -1.05
N ASN A 72 3.75 10.48 -2.29
CA ASN A 72 4.05 11.80 -2.86
C ASN A 72 2.83 12.72 -2.84
N TYR A 73 1.65 12.21 -3.24
CA TYR A 73 0.42 12.99 -3.20
C TYR A 73 0.11 13.52 -1.79
N LEU A 74 0.25 12.67 -0.76
CA LEU A 74 -0.01 13.07 0.63
C LEU A 74 0.99 14.13 1.12
N GLU A 75 2.27 13.99 0.77
CA GLU A 75 3.33 14.91 1.14
C GLU A 75 3.22 16.25 0.40
N ASP A 76 3.09 16.22 -0.93
CA ASP A 76 3.02 17.42 -1.79
C ASP A 76 1.81 18.31 -1.44
N ASN A 77 0.73 17.71 -0.94
CA ASN A 77 -0.48 18.42 -0.53
C ASN A 77 -0.55 18.69 0.98
N ASN A 78 0.48 18.36 1.76
CA ASN A 78 0.53 18.53 3.22
C ASN A 78 -0.71 17.94 3.94
N LEU A 79 -1.15 16.75 3.51
CA LEU A 79 -2.39 16.13 4.01
C LEU A 79 -2.20 15.36 5.32
N LEU A 80 -0.96 15.17 5.76
CA LEU A 80 -0.62 14.37 6.93
C LEU A 80 -0.39 15.24 8.17
N SER A 81 -0.82 14.73 9.31
CA SER A 81 -0.35 15.26 10.59
C SER A 81 1.10 14.85 10.86
N SER A 82 1.69 15.34 11.96
CA SER A 82 3.03 14.91 12.39
C SER A 82 3.12 13.38 12.55
N ASN A 83 2.07 12.75 13.06
CA ASN A 83 2.03 11.30 13.23
C ASN A 83 2.02 10.56 11.88
N GLY A 84 1.23 11.05 10.92
CA GLY A 84 1.20 10.51 9.56
C GLY A 84 2.54 10.63 8.85
N GLN A 85 3.24 11.75 9.04
CA GLN A 85 4.59 11.95 8.50
C GLN A 85 5.61 10.98 9.10
N ASP A 86 5.55 10.75 10.42
CA ASP A 86 6.47 9.83 11.10
C ASP A 86 6.30 8.39 10.59
N LEU A 87 5.07 7.97 10.30
CA LEU A 87 4.78 6.66 9.72
C LEU A 87 5.42 6.43 8.35
N LEU A 88 5.60 7.47 7.55
CA LEU A 88 6.21 7.38 6.22
C LEU A 88 7.74 7.54 6.25
N LYS A 89 8.30 8.10 7.33
CA LYS A 89 9.74 8.29 7.53
C LYS A 89 10.47 7.06 8.08
N MET A 90 9.77 6.03 8.57
CA MET A 90 10.36 4.81 9.16
C MET A 90 11.15 3.91 8.17
N LYS A 91 11.72 4.46 7.10
CA LYS A 91 12.71 3.82 6.25
C LYS A 91 14.12 4.11 6.78
N GLU A 92 14.54 3.39 7.81
CA GLU A 92 15.96 3.22 8.16
C GLU A 92 16.26 1.75 8.43
#